data_AF-A0A2V1GU32-F1
#
_entry.id   AF-A0A2V1GU32-F1
#
_cell.length_a   1.000
_cell.length_b   1.000
_cell.length_c   1.000
_cell.angle_alpha   90.00
_cell.angle_beta   90.00
_cell.angle_gamma   90.00
#
_symmetry.space_group_name_H-M   'P 1'
#
loop_
_entity.id
_entity.type
_entity.pdbx_description
1 polymer ?
#
loop_
_entity_poly.entity_id
_entity_poly.type
_entity_poly.pdbx_seq_one_letter_code
_entity_poly.pdbx_strand_id
1 'polypeptide(L)'
;MKKLIIIAILVVIGWYGNQLYQKNQFPILQTQDTNFQSSSMTKCIAQDGKVYYGKISEDIDCDRIEKVKGSVQIISSNQFKYESTPEESSSFQESSPKKSSSRYSCTGKQHCSQMSSCEEAKFYIKNCPNTKMDGDHDGIPCERQICGHW
;
A
#
# COMPACT_ATOMS: atom_id res chain seq x y z
N MET A 1 -35.48 -16.48 -49.82
CA MET A 1 -35.88 -16.29 -48.41
C MET A 1 -34.78 -16.66 -47.40
N LYS A 2 -34.17 -17.85 -47.47
CA LYS A 2 -33.08 -18.26 -46.53
C LYS A 2 -31.87 -17.31 -46.47
N LYS A 3 -31.48 -16.70 -47.59
CA LYS A 3 -30.39 -15.71 -47.64
C LYS A 3 -30.69 -14.42 -46.85
N LEU A 4 -31.96 -13.98 -46.82
CA LEU A 4 -32.37 -12.78 -46.08
C LEU A 4 -32.40 -13.03 -44.57
N ILE A 5 -32.74 -14.24 -44.13
CA ILE A 5 -32.72 -14.66 -42.72
C ILE A 5 -31.27 -14.64 -42.20
N ILE A 6 -30.30 -15.13 -42.98
CA ILE A 6 -28.88 -15.13 -42.58
C ILE A 6 -28.35 -13.71 -42.41
N ILE A 7 -28.68 -12.80 -43.34
CA ILE A 7 -28.25 -11.40 -43.26
C ILE A 7 -28.84 -10.72 -42.02
N ALA A 8 -30.12 -10.96 -41.71
CA ALA A 8 -30.75 -10.41 -40.52
C ALA A 8 -30.07 -10.88 -39.22
N ILE A 9 -29.69 -12.16 -39.14
CA ILE A 9 -28.98 -12.73 -37.98
C ILE A 9 -27.61 -12.05 -37.79
N LEU A 10 -26.84 -11.87 -38.86
CA LEU A 10 -25.52 -11.22 -38.79
C LEU A 10 -25.62 -9.74 -38.37
N VAL A 11 -26.64 -9.03 -38.85
CA VAL A 11 -26.89 -7.64 -38.46
C VAL A 11 -27.27 -7.53 -36.98
N VAL A 12 -28.10 -8.45 -36.47
CA VAL A 12 -28.49 -8.48 -35.04
C VAL A 12 -27.27 -8.80 -34.16
N ILE A 13 -26.46 -9.79 -34.52
CA ILE A 13 -25.25 -10.16 -33.76
C ILE A 13 -24.23 -9.01 -33.79
N GLY A 14 -24.01 -8.38 -34.94
CA GLY A 14 -23.11 -7.24 -35.08
C GLY A 14 -23.57 -6.01 -34.29
N TRP A 15 -24.88 -5.70 -34.31
CA TRP A 15 -25.45 -4.60 -33.52
C TRP A 15 -25.37 -4.88 -32.02
N TYR A 16 -25.68 -6.10 -31.58
CA TYR A 16 -25.55 -6.52 -30.19
C TYR A 16 -24.10 -6.48 -29.69
N GLY A 17 -23.15 -6.95 -30.51
CA GLY A 17 -21.71 -6.84 -30.22
C GLY A 17 -21.23 -5.39 -30.11
N ASN A 18 -21.68 -4.51 -31.02
CA ASN A 18 -21.36 -3.08 -30.97
C ASN A 18 -21.99 -2.38 -29.74
N GLN A 19 -23.19 -2.80 -29.34
CA GLN A 19 -23.83 -2.30 -28.11
C GLN A 19 -23.04 -2.71 -26.85
N LEU A 20 -22.53 -3.94 -26.81
CA LEU A 20 -21.65 -4.40 -25.72
C LEU A 20 -20.31 -3.65 -25.73
N TYR A 21 -19.75 -3.38 -26.90
CA TYR A 21 -18.54 -2.56 -27.04
C TYR A 21 -18.75 -1.15 -26.50
N GLN A 22 -19.86 -0.49 -26.84
CA GLN A 22 -20.23 0.84 -26.32
C GLN A 22 -20.45 0.86 -24.80
N LYS A 23 -20.87 -0.28 -24.20
CA LYS A 23 -21.02 -0.39 -22.74
C LYS A 23 -19.69 -0.51 -21.99
N ASN A 24 -18.56 -0.64 -22.69
CA ASN A 24 -17.20 -0.35 -22.23
C ASN A 24 -16.85 -0.83 -20.80
N GLN A 25 -17.32 -2.01 -20.42
CA GLN A 25 -17.02 -2.61 -19.11
C GLN A 25 -15.72 -3.41 -19.18
N PHE A 26 -14.61 -2.72 -19.44
CA PHE A 26 -13.26 -3.25 -19.23
C PHE A 26 -12.87 -3.02 -17.77
N PRO A 27 -12.60 -4.06 -16.96
CA PRO A 27 -12.08 -3.90 -15.61
C PRO A 27 -10.54 -3.95 -15.64
N ILE A 28 -9.88 -3.04 -16.35
CA ILE A 28 -8.46 -2.81 -16.11
C ILE A 28 -8.22 -1.31 -16.27
N LEU A 29 -7.88 -0.67 -15.14
CA LEU A 29 -7.70 0.78 -14.94
C LEU A 29 -9.00 1.59 -14.86
N GLN A 30 -9.83 1.27 -13.85
CA GLN A 30 -10.54 2.36 -13.19
C GLN A 30 -9.48 3.28 -12.58
N THR A 31 -9.24 4.43 -13.21
CA THR A 31 -8.61 5.57 -12.56
C THR A 31 -9.53 5.98 -11.42
N GLN A 32 -9.31 5.38 -10.25
CA GLN A 32 -9.83 5.93 -9.02
C GLN A 32 -9.12 7.26 -8.80
N ASP A 33 -9.80 8.34 -9.17
CA ASP A 33 -9.60 9.67 -8.60
C ASP A 33 -9.98 9.60 -7.12
N THR A 34 -9.20 8.83 -6.36
CA THR A 34 -9.07 9.08 -4.94
C THR A 34 -8.25 10.35 -4.84
N ASN A 35 -8.70 11.28 -3.99
CA ASN A 35 -7.88 12.34 -3.43
C ASN A 35 -6.71 11.72 -2.65
N PHE A 36 -5.81 11.05 -3.35
CA PHE A 36 -4.54 10.59 -2.84
C PHE A 36 -3.61 11.78 -2.98
N GLN A 37 -3.20 12.33 -1.84
CA GLN A 37 -2.27 13.44 -1.75
C GLN A 37 -0.92 13.00 -2.34
N SER A 38 -0.85 13.10 -3.67
CA SER A 38 0.24 12.68 -4.55
C SER A 38 1.46 13.54 -4.27
N SER A 39 2.22 13.12 -3.26
CA SER A 39 3.52 13.68 -2.97
C SER A 39 4.54 12.91 -3.79
N SER A 40 4.96 13.51 -4.92
CA SER A 40 6.18 13.20 -5.68
C SER A 40 6.21 11.95 -6.58
N MET A 41 5.16 11.70 -7.37
CA MET A 41 5.21 10.68 -8.42
C MET A 41 5.90 11.20 -9.69
N THR A 42 7.23 11.26 -9.63
CA THR A 42 8.09 11.77 -10.71
C THR A 42 8.88 10.63 -11.34
N LYS A 43 8.88 10.53 -12.67
CA LYS A 43 9.79 9.69 -13.44
C LYS A 43 10.94 10.55 -13.92
N CYS A 44 12.16 10.24 -13.52
CA CYS A 44 13.37 10.90 -13.99
C CYS A 44 14.08 10.00 -14.99
N ILE A 45 14.61 10.60 -16.06
CA ILE A 45 15.44 9.93 -17.05
C ILE A 45 16.78 10.64 -17.00
N ALA A 46 17.83 9.91 -16.61
CA ALA A 46 19.18 10.43 -16.54
C ALA A 46 19.83 10.47 -17.92
N GLN A 47 20.93 11.20 -18.06
CA GLN A 47 21.65 11.37 -19.33
C GLN A 47 22.18 10.04 -19.89
N ASP A 48 22.44 9.06 -19.03
CA ASP A 48 22.86 7.71 -19.41
C ASP A 48 21.70 6.79 -19.82
N GLY A 49 20.47 7.31 -19.85
CA GLY A 49 19.25 6.60 -20.21
C GLY A 49 18.60 5.81 -19.06
N LYS A 50 19.15 5.86 -17.84
CA LYS A 50 18.54 5.20 -16.68
C LYS A 50 17.28 5.92 -16.23
N VAL A 51 16.28 5.14 -15.81
CA VAL A 51 14.97 5.65 -15.40
C VAL A 51 14.78 5.43 -13.90
N TYR A 52 14.50 6.52 -13.18
CA TYR A 52 14.25 6.54 -11.74
C TYR A 52 12.82 6.96 -11.46
N TYR A 53 12.22 6.41 -10.40
CA TYR A 53 10.84 6.68 -10.01
C TYR A 53 10.77 7.09 -8.54
N GLY A 54 9.92 8.07 -8.22
CA GLY A 54 9.68 8.51 -6.84
C GLY A 54 10.70 9.54 -6.33
N LYS A 55 11.23 9.34 -5.11
CA LYS A 55 12.24 10.23 -4.53
C LYS A 55 13.63 9.91 -5.11
N ILE A 56 14.16 10.85 -5.89
CA ILE A 56 15.46 10.75 -6.55
C ILE A 56 16.53 11.27 -5.59
N SER A 57 17.68 10.57 -5.50
CA SER A 57 18.81 11.01 -4.68
C SER A 57 19.47 12.25 -5.30
N GLU A 58 20.01 13.14 -4.49
CA GLU A 58 20.61 14.41 -4.96
C GLU A 58 21.81 14.20 -5.92
N ASP A 59 22.43 13.02 -5.88
CA ASP A 59 23.54 12.64 -6.75
C ASP A 59 23.13 12.26 -8.19
N ILE A 60 21.83 12.25 -8.50
CA ILE A 60 21.31 11.83 -9.80
C ILE A 60 20.88 13.07 -10.60
N ASP A 61 21.60 13.35 -11.69
CA ASP A 61 21.25 14.42 -12.64
C ASP A 61 20.19 13.94 -13.64
N CYS A 62 19.01 14.58 -13.59
CA CYS A 62 17.86 14.23 -14.41
C CYS A 62 17.83 15.07 -15.68
N ASP A 63 18.02 14.43 -16.83
CA ASP A 63 17.90 15.07 -18.15
C ASP A 63 16.45 15.51 -18.41
N ARG A 64 15.48 14.63 -18.13
CA ARG A 64 14.07 15.01 -18.19
C ARG A 64 13.21 14.33 -17.15
N ILE A 65 12.18 15.06 -16.73
CA ILE A 65 11.19 14.64 -15.74
C ILE A 65 9.82 14.44 -16.42
N GLU A 66 9.22 13.27 -16.22
CA GLU A 66 7.89 12.91 -16.72
C GLU A 66 6.92 12.61 -15.57
N LYS A 67 5.63 12.88 -15.82
CA LYS A 67 4.54 12.42 -14.96
C LYS A 67 4.29 10.92 -15.21
N VAL A 68 4.24 10.13 -14.14
CA VAL A 68 3.76 8.75 -14.26
C VAL A 68 2.24 8.75 -14.38
N LYS A 69 1.71 7.95 -15.32
CA LYS A 69 0.25 7.83 -15.57
C LYS A 69 -0.46 6.90 -14.59
N GLY A 70 0.28 6.25 -13.70
CA GLY A 70 -0.24 5.36 -12.68
C GLY A 70 0.88 4.70 -11.89
N SER A 71 0.51 4.04 -10.79
CA SER A 71 1.42 3.27 -9.95
C SER A 71 0.85 1.90 -9.66
N VAL A 72 1.68 0.87 -9.79
CA VAL A 72 1.33 -0.47 -9.34
C VAL A 72 1.42 -0.49 -7.81
N GLN A 73 0.30 -0.73 -7.14
CA GLN A 73 0.32 -1.07 -5.72
C GLN A 73 0.55 -2.58 -5.60
N ILE A 74 1.70 -2.99 -5.08
CA ILE A 74 1.96 -4.38 -4.73
C ILE A 74 1.35 -4.60 -3.34
N ILE A 75 0.15 -5.18 -3.32
CA ILE A 75 -0.51 -5.59 -2.07
C ILE A 75 0.05 -6.96 -1.69
N SER A 76 0.64 -7.07 -0.50
CA SER A 76 1.12 -8.34 0.04
C SER A 76 -0.04 -9.32 0.21
N SER A 77 0.13 -10.57 -0.21
CA SER A 77 -0.91 -11.61 -0.16
C SER A 77 -1.53 -11.81 1.23
N ASN A 78 -0.82 -11.41 2.29
CA ASN A 78 -1.32 -11.45 3.67
C ASN A 78 -2.41 -10.40 3.98
N GLN A 79 -2.69 -9.46 3.07
CA GLN A 79 -3.77 -8.47 3.21
C GLN A 79 -5.09 -8.91 2.55
N PHE A 80 -5.12 -10.02 1.80
CA PHE A 80 -6.37 -10.65 1.37
C PHE A 80 -6.91 -11.60 2.45
N LYS A 81 -7.20 -11.05 3.64
CA LYS A 81 -8.12 -11.71 4.56
C LYS A 81 -9.51 -11.28 4.12
N TYR A 82 -10.18 -12.15 3.39
CA TYR A 82 -11.59 -11.97 3.03
C TYR A 82 -12.38 -11.83 4.33
N GLU A 83 -12.89 -10.63 4.58
CA GLU A 83 -13.80 -10.32 5.67
C GLU A 83 -15.18 -10.87 5.26
N SER A 84 -15.40 -12.15 5.52
CA SER A 84 -16.75 -12.71 5.58
C SER A 84 -17.15 -12.75 7.04
N THR A 85 -17.78 -11.68 7.50
CA THR A 85 -18.45 -11.59 8.81
C THR A 85 -19.81 -12.28 8.71
N PRO A 86 -20.10 -13.26 9.57
CA PRO A 86 -21.43 -13.41 10.13
C PRO A 86 -21.40 -12.85 11.54
N GLU A 87 -22.30 -11.90 11.78
CA GLU A 87 -22.62 -11.38 13.09
C GLU A 87 -22.96 -12.54 14.04
N GLU A 88 -22.18 -12.72 15.10
CA GLU A 88 -22.70 -13.31 16.32
C GLU A 88 -22.12 -12.61 17.55
N SER A 89 -23.05 -12.09 18.33
CA SER A 89 -22.90 -11.38 19.58
C SER A 89 -22.16 -12.23 20.61
N SER A 90 -21.03 -11.74 21.15
CA SER A 90 -20.72 -11.98 22.55
C SER A 90 -19.70 -10.98 23.09
N SER A 91 -20.08 -10.40 24.21
CA SER A 91 -19.39 -9.39 25.00
C SER A 91 -18.12 -9.93 25.64
N PHE A 92 -16.96 -9.38 25.29
CA PHE A 92 -15.84 -9.21 26.24
C PHE A 92 -15.07 -7.91 25.91
N GLN A 93 -15.00 -7.03 26.91
CA GLN A 93 -14.13 -5.86 26.91
C GLN A 93 -12.68 -6.32 27.02
N GLU A 94 -11.81 -5.92 26.09
CA GLU A 94 -10.40 -5.71 26.38
C GLU A 94 -9.81 -4.78 25.29
N SER A 95 -9.24 -3.68 25.76
CA SER A 95 -8.54 -2.60 25.04
C SER A 95 -8.36 -2.72 23.52
N SER A 96 -9.10 -1.89 22.77
CA SER A 96 -8.68 -1.45 21.44
C SER A 96 -7.25 -0.90 21.50
N PRO A 97 -6.31 -1.32 20.64
CA PRO A 97 -5.13 -0.51 20.41
C PRO A 97 -5.64 0.73 19.68
N LYS A 98 -5.76 1.85 20.42
CA LYS A 98 -5.82 3.18 19.80
C LYS A 98 -4.72 3.20 18.76
N LYS A 99 -5.11 3.26 17.49
CA LYS A 99 -4.25 3.45 16.33
C LYS A 99 -3.58 4.80 16.56
N SER A 100 -2.46 4.80 17.29
CA SER A 100 -1.70 5.99 17.57
C SER A 100 -1.18 6.47 16.22
N SER A 101 -1.62 7.67 15.85
CA SER A 101 -1.00 8.43 14.79
C SER A 101 0.52 8.32 14.96
N SER A 102 1.20 7.99 13.87
CA SER A 102 2.62 7.71 13.80
C SER A 102 3.46 8.89 14.31
N ARG A 103 3.66 8.97 15.63
CA ARG A 103 4.56 9.94 16.29
C ARG A 103 6.02 9.49 16.23
N TYR A 104 6.25 8.23 15.90
CA TYR A 104 7.57 7.62 15.87
C TYR A 104 7.91 7.21 14.43
N SER A 105 9.18 7.36 14.07
CA SER A 105 9.71 7.01 12.75
C SER A 105 11.05 6.32 12.94
N CYS A 106 11.41 5.39 12.05
CA CYS A 106 12.66 4.64 12.16
C CYS A 106 13.85 5.56 11.86
N THR A 107 14.51 6.05 12.91
CA THR A 107 15.71 6.90 12.80
C THR A 107 17.02 6.12 12.96
N GLY A 108 16.97 4.80 12.75
CA GLY A 108 18.15 3.92 12.86
C GLY A 108 18.60 3.60 14.29
N LYS A 109 17.76 3.88 15.30
CA LYS A 109 18.04 3.51 16.69
C LYS A 109 17.99 1.99 16.89
N GLN A 110 18.96 1.46 17.62
CA GLN A 110 19.12 0.02 17.84
C GLN A 110 19.22 -0.36 19.32
N HIS A 111 19.55 0.58 20.20
CA HIS A 111 19.78 0.32 21.62
C HIS A 111 18.89 1.17 22.53
N CYS A 112 18.60 0.66 23.72
CA CYS A 112 17.67 1.26 24.67
C CYS A 112 18.06 2.67 25.15
N SER A 113 19.36 2.97 25.20
CA SER A 113 19.85 4.32 25.52
C SER A 113 19.42 5.41 24.53
N GLN A 114 18.89 5.02 23.37
CA GLN A 114 18.44 5.94 22.31
C GLN A 114 16.92 6.17 22.35
N MET A 115 16.18 5.39 23.15
CA MET A 115 14.72 5.48 23.28
C MET A 115 14.34 6.52 24.33
N SER A 116 13.29 7.28 24.04
CA SER A 116 12.75 8.28 24.97
C SER A 116 11.59 7.77 25.80
N SER A 117 10.88 6.73 25.33
CA SER A 117 9.75 6.14 26.05
C SER A 117 9.57 4.66 25.75
N CYS A 118 8.83 3.96 26.61
CA CYS A 118 8.52 2.54 26.42
C CYS A 118 7.65 2.31 25.17
N GLU A 119 6.73 3.23 24.87
CA GLU A 119 5.90 3.19 23.66
C GLU A 119 6.73 3.39 22.39
N GLU A 120 7.74 4.27 22.42
CA GLU A 120 8.69 4.40 21.31
C GLU A 120 9.47 3.09 21.11
N ALA A 121 10.00 2.50 22.17
CA ALA A 121 10.73 1.23 22.10
C ALA A 121 9.87 0.10 21.52
N LYS A 122 8.61 -0.01 21.98
CA LYS A 122 7.62 -0.96 21.44
C LYS A 122 7.30 -0.71 19.97
N PHE A 123 7.29 0.55 19.53
CA PHE A 123 7.15 0.87 18.12
C PHE A 123 8.36 0.40 17.31
N TYR A 124 9.58 0.62 17.80
CA TYR A 124 10.81 0.27 17.08
C TYR A 124 10.91 -1.24 16.83
N ILE A 125 10.70 -2.10 17.84
CA ILE A 125 10.79 -3.55 17.65
C ILE A 125 9.73 -4.11 16.68
N LYS A 126 8.58 -3.41 16.53
CA LYS A 126 7.48 -3.84 15.65
C LYS A 126 7.58 -3.28 14.23
N ASN A 127 8.22 -2.13 14.04
CA ASN A 127 8.13 -1.37 12.79
C ASN A 127 9.49 -1.08 12.14
N CYS A 128 10.60 -1.23 12.87
CA CYS A 128 11.93 -0.85 12.40
C CYS A 128 12.88 -2.07 12.32
N PRO A 129 13.66 -2.21 11.24
CA PRO A 129 14.64 -3.28 11.12
C PRO A 129 15.85 -3.04 12.03
N ASN A 130 16.58 -4.12 12.35
CA ASN A 130 17.87 -4.11 13.08
C ASN A 130 17.81 -3.61 14.53
N THR A 131 16.68 -3.74 15.23
CA THR A 131 16.58 -3.40 16.65
C THR A 131 17.22 -4.47 17.54
N LYS A 132 17.99 -4.06 18.56
CA LYS A 132 18.64 -4.94 19.56
C LYS A 132 18.22 -4.56 20.98
N MET A 133 16.91 -4.34 21.16
CA MET A 133 16.32 -3.79 22.39
C MET A 133 15.56 -4.84 23.21
N ASP A 134 15.10 -5.90 22.54
CA ASP A 134 14.37 -7.03 23.10
C ASP A 134 15.30 -8.25 22.98
N GLY A 135 15.91 -8.64 24.10
CA GLY A 135 16.98 -9.63 24.12
C GLY A 135 16.46 -11.06 24.19
N ASP A 136 15.36 -11.26 24.89
CA ASP A 136 14.65 -12.51 25.14
C ASP A 136 13.44 -12.72 24.21
N HIS A 137 13.10 -11.71 23.40
CA HIS A 137 12.08 -11.76 22.35
C HIS A 137 10.67 -11.98 22.91
N ASP A 138 10.39 -11.45 24.10
CA ASP A 138 9.09 -11.52 24.74
C ASP A 138 8.13 -10.40 24.29
N GLY A 139 8.64 -9.44 23.50
CA GLY A 139 7.91 -8.29 23.00
C GLY A 139 7.96 -7.07 23.93
N ILE A 140 8.75 -7.11 25.00
CA ILE A 140 8.98 -6.01 25.95
C ILE A 140 10.42 -5.50 25.77
N PRO A 141 10.63 -4.45 24.96
CA PRO A 141 11.96 -3.90 24.78
C PRO A 141 12.40 -3.09 26.00
N CYS A 142 13.70 -3.03 26.26
CA CYS A 142 14.27 -2.10 27.25
C CYS A 142 13.72 -2.24 28.67
N GLU A 143 13.43 -3.47 29.10
CA GLU A 143 12.90 -3.79 30.43
C GLU A 143 13.73 -3.16 31.55
N ARG A 144 15.05 -3.27 31.47
CA ARG A 144 15.95 -2.78 32.54
C ARG A 144 16.07 -1.26 32.62
N GLN A 145 15.52 -0.50 31.67
CA GLN A 145 15.72 0.94 31.56
C GLN A 145 14.42 1.73 31.59
N ILE A 146 13.48 1.41 30.68
CA ILE A 146 12.30 2.27 30.42
C ILE A 146 11.00 1.48 30.57
N CYS A 147 10.98 0.18 30.24
CA CYS A 147 9.75 -0.63 30.23
C CYS A 147 9.54 -1.51 31.47
N GLY A 148 10.50 -1.59 32.41
CA GLY A 148 10.43 -2.46 33.60
C GLY A 148 10.09 -1.75 34.90
N HIS A 149 9.62 -0.50 34.85
CA HIS A 149 8.98 0.13 35.99
C HIS A 149 7.50 -0.28 36.02
N TRP A 150 7.21 -1.34 36.77
CA TRP A 150 5.85 -1.77 37.12
C TRP A 150 5.55 -1.38 38.57
#